data_AF-A0A7C5I0P7-F1
#
_entry.id   AF-A0A7C5I0P7-F1
#
_cell.length_a   1.000
_cell.length_b   1.000
_cell.length_c   1.000
_cell.angle_alpha   90.00
_cell.angle_beta   90.00
_cell.angle_gamma   90.00
#
_symmetry.space_group_name_H-M   'P 1'
#
loop_
_entity.id
_entity.type
_entity.pdbx_description
1 polymer ?
#
loop_
_entity_poly.entity_id
_entity_poly.type
_entity_poly.pdbx_seq_one_letter_code
_entity_poly.pdbx_strand_id
1 'polypeptide(L)'
;MKYIERKLNISLPNRQSAFLWGPRKTGKSTYLKKIFPQSLIYDFLKTDLALEFTKRPSLLREQILAKDEAVLMHPIILDEVQK
;
A
#
# COMPACT_ATOMS: atom_id res chain seq x y z
N MET A 1 13.70 -18.34 4.20
CA MET A 1 12.70 -18.26 5.30
C MET A 1 11.38 -18.85 4.81
N LYS A 2 10.74 -19.72 5.59
CA LYS A 2 9.46 -20.34 5.23
C LYS A 2 8.33 -19.32 5.39
N TYR A 3 7.51 -19.16 4.36
CA TYR A 3 6.31 -18.33 4.44
C TYR A 3 5.26 -19.04 5.30
N ILE A 4 4.73 -18.34 6.30
CA ILE A 4 3.62 -18.81 7.12
C ILE A 4 2.33 -18.24 6.53
N GLU A 5 1.40 -19.12 6.20
CA GLU A 5 0.08 -18.75 5.69
C GLU A 5 -0.67 -17.89 6.72
N ARG A 6 -1.30 -16.81 6.24
CA ARG A 6 -2.05 -15.88 7.10
C ARG A 6 -3.52 -16.27 7.07
N LYS A 7 -4.14 -16.32 8.25
CA LYS A 7 -5.60 -16.52 8.38
C LYS A 7 -6.41 -15.29 8.01
N LEU A 8 -5.79 -14.11 8.04
CA LEU A 8 -6.44 -12.87 7.63
C LEU A 8 -6.75 -12.96 6.14
N ASN A 9 -8.01 -12.74 5.74
CA ASN A 9 -8.40 -12.54 4.36
C ASN A 9 -8.84 -11.09 4.20
N ILE A 10 -8.22 -10.34 3.29
CA ILE A 10 -8.52 -8.92 3.09
C ILE A 10 -9.52 -8.81 1.94
N SER A 11 -10.76 -8.51 2.30
CA SER A 11 -11.83 -8.13 1.37
C SER A 11 -12.35 -6.76 1.78
N LEU A 12 -11.92 -5.72 1.08
CA LEU A 12 -12.40 -4.36 1.33
C LEU A 12 -13.66 -4.09 0.49
N PRO A 13 -14.69 -3.46 1.04
CA PRO A 13 -15.82 -3.00 0.23
C PRO A 13 -15.35 -1.99 -0.82
N ASN A 14 -16.10 -1.88 -1.91
CA ASN A 14 -15.77 -0.96 -3.00
C ASN A 14 -15.57 0.47 -2.50
N ARG A 15 -14.46 1.09 -2.92
CA ARG A 15 -14.08 2.47 -2.60
C ARG A 15 -13.88 2.74 -1.10
N GLN A 16 -13.58 1.70 -0.31
CA GLN A 16 -13.21 1.86 1.10
C GLN A 16 -11.71 1.67 1.31
N SER A 17 -11.23 2.34 2.35
CA SER A 17 -9.85 2.25 2.83
C SER A 17 -9.84 1.58 4.20
N ALA A 18 -8.78 0.83 4.48
CA ALA A 18 -8.55 0.25 5.80
C ALA A 18 -7.08 0.37 6.18
N PHE A 19 -6.83 0.36 7.49
CA PHE A 19 -5.48 0.29 8.01
C PHE A 19 -5.16 -1.13 8.47
N LEU A 20 -3.99 -1.65 8.06
CA LEU A 20 -3.45 -2.91 8.56
C LEU A 20 -2.43 -2.64 9.68
N TRP A 21 -2.89 -2.72 10.92
CA TRP A 21 -2.06 -2.48 12.10
C TRP A 21 -1.35 -3.76 12.57
N GLY A 22 -0.26 -3.58 13.33
CA GLY A 22 0.41 -4.67 14.05
C GLY A 22 1.89 -4.39 14.31
N PRO A 23 2.55 -5.19 15.16
CA PRO A 23 3.95 -4.97 15.56
C PRO A 23 4.91 -4.90 14.36
N ARG A 24 6.06 -4.25 14.55
CA ARG A 24 7.14 -4.20 13.54
C ARG A 24 7.69 -5.61 13.28
N LYS A 25 8.23 -5.84 12.07
CA LYS A 25 8.84 -7.12 11.64
C LYS A 25 7.90 -8.34 11.63
N THR A 26 6.58 -8.12 11.60
CA THR A 26 5.56 -9.17 11.46
C THR A 26 5.21 -9.51 10.01
N GLY A 27 5.92 -8.95 9.03
CA GLY A 27 5.74 -9.25 7.60
C GLY A 27 4.45 -8.71 6.98
N LYS A 28 3.89 -7.60 7.49
CA LYS A 28 2.67 -6.97 6.95
C LYS A 28 2.85 -6.54 5.47
N SER A 29 3.92 -5.82 5.17
CA SER A 29 4.26 -5.40 3.81
C SER A 29 4.46 -6.59 2.87
N THR A 30 5.15 -7.64 3.36
CA THR A 30 5.33 -8.90 2.61
C THR A 30 4.00 -9.60 2.35
N TYR A 31 3.09 -9.59 3.31
CA TYR A 31 1.76 -10.16 3.16
C TYR A 31 0.96 -9.41 2.10
N LEU A 32 0.88 -8.08 2.17
CA LEU A 32 0.17 -7.24 1.20
C LEU A 32 0.71 -7.41 -0.23
N LYS A 33 2.04 -7.39 -0.41
CA LYS A 33 2.70 -7.63 -1.71
C LYS A 33 2.35 -8.99 -2.33
N LYS A 34 2.11 -10.00 -1.49
CA LYS A 34 1.77 -11.35 -1.96
C LYS A 34 0.31 -11.46 -2.37
N ILE A 35 -0.61 -10.91 -1.58
CA ILE A 35 -2.05 -11.01 -1.88
C ILE A 35 -2.50 -10.02 -2.95
N PHE A 36 -1.79 -8.90 -3.11
CA PHE A 36 -2.06 -7.89 -4.12
C PHE A 36 -0.80 -7.58 -4.95
N PRO A 37 -0.33 -8.51 -5.78
CA PRO A 37 0.90 -8.33 -6.55
C PRO A 37 0.80 -7.25 -7.65
N GLN A 38 -0.42 -6.91 -8.09
CA GLN A 38 -0.68 -5.88 -9.10
C GLN A 38 -1.04 -4.52 -8.51
N SER A 39 -1.10 -4.42 -7.18
CA SER A 39 -1.37 -3.15 -6.50
C SER A 39 -0.23 -2.15 -6.67
N LEU A 40 -0.60 -0.88 -6.78
CA LEU A 40 0.34 0.21 -6.66
C LEU A 40 0.79 0.35 -5.20
N ILE A 41 2.10 0.40 -4.97
CA ILE A 41 2.68 0.44 -3.62
C ILE A 41 3.54 1.69 -3.46
N TYR A 42 3.22 2.49 -2.44
CA TYR A 42 4.00 3.62 -2.00
C TYR A 42 4.64 3.29 -0.65
N ASP A 43 5.98 3.36 -0.58
CA ASP A 43 6.75 3.06 0.61
C ASP A 43 7.29 4.35 1.22
N PHE A 44 6.68 4.82 2.30
CA PHE A 44 7.05 6.07 2.97
C PHE A 44 8.33 5.95 3.81
N LEU A 45 8.97 4.77 3.88
CA LEU A 45 10.35 4.70 4.38
C LEU A 45 11.36 5.28 3.39
N LYS A 46 10.99 5.41 2.11
CA LYS A 46 11.81 6.08 1.10
C LYS A 46 11.73 7.58 1.31
N THR A 47 12.79 8.16 1.83
CA THR A 47 12.86 9.58 2.20
C THR A 47 12.50 10.50 1.05
N ASP A 48 12.96 10.23 -0.18
CA ASP A 48 12.66 11.08 -1.34
C ASP A 48 11.15 11.13 -1.63
N LEU A 49 10.49 9.97 -1.65
CA LEU A 49 9.06 9.86 -1.87
C LEU A 49 8.27 10.57 -0.76
N ALA A 50 8.65 10.33 0.50
CA ALA A 50 8.00 10.94 1.65
C ALA A 50 8.12 12.46 1.62
N LEU A 51 9.31 12.99 1.33
CA LEU A 51 9.55 14.43 1.20
C LEU A 51 8.77 15.03 0.03
N GLU A 52 8.72 14.35 -1.11
CA GLU A 52 7.99 14.83 -2.28
C GLU A 52 6.48 14.93 -2.01
N PHE A 53 5.89 13.89 -1.42
CA PHE A 53 4.47 13.87 -1.08
C PHE A 53 4.12 14.82 0.08
N THR A 54 5.04 15.07 0.99
CA THR A 54 4.86 16.08 2.05
C THR A 54 4.85 17.50 1.48
N LYS A 55 5.76 17.79 0.55
CA LYS A 55 5.85 19.11 -0.12
C LYS A 55 4.69 19.35 -1.06
N ARG A 56 4.24 18.31 -1.78
CA ARG A 56 3.15 18.40 -2.76
C ARG A 56 2.19 17.20 -2.62
N PRO A 57 1.21 17.28 -1.70
CA PRO A 57 0.22 16.22 -1.52
C PRO A 57 -0.62 15.90 -2.76
N SER A 58 -0.78 16.87 -3.68
CA SER A 58 -1.51 16.66 -4.95
C SER A 58 -0.86 15.58 -5.82
N LEU A 59 0.44 15.34 -5.66
CA LEU A 59 1.19 14.40 -6.49
C LEU A 59 0.69 12.96 -6.35
N LEU A 60 0.25 12.55 -5.15
CA LEU A 60 -0.35 11.23 -4.95
C LEU A 60 -1.59 11.05 -5.84
N ARG A 61 -2.48 12.05 -5.85
CA ARG A 61 -3.68 12.04 -6.70
C ARG A 61 -3.30 12.03 -8.18
N GLU A 62 -2.37 12.88 -8.59
CA GLU A 62 -1.90 12.96 -9.98
C GLU A 62 -1.32 11.62 -10.44
N GLN A 63 -0.47 10.99 -9.64
CA GLN A 63 0.13 9.69 -9.96
C GLN A 63 -0.90 8.56 -10.02
N ILE A 64 -1.92 8.56 -9.15
CA ILE A 64 -3.00 7.57 -9.18
C ILE A 64 -3.88 7.75 -10.42
N LEU A 65 -4.28 8.99 -10.73
CA LEU A 65 -5.13 9.28 -11.89
C LEU A 65 -4.44 9.01 -13.23
N ALA A 66 -3.11 9.00 -13.26
CA ALA A 66 -2.32 8.67 -14.44
C ALA A 66 -2.11 7.16 -14.65
N LYS A 67 -2.67 6.29 -13.80
CA LYS A 67 -2.58 4.83 -13.96
C LYS A 67 -3.74 4.27 -14.77
N ASP A 68 -3.47 3.17 -15.46
CA ASP A 68 -4.47 2.40 -16.18
C ASP A 68 -5.53 1.83 -15.24
N GLU A 69 -6.76 1.72 -15.75
CA GLU A 69 -7.89 1.16 -15.00
C GLU A 69 -7.59 -0.25 -14.44
N ALA A 70 -6.81 -1.05 -15.16
CA ALA A 70 -6.41 -2.38 -14.73
C ALA A 70 -5.64 -2.38 -13.39
N VAL A 71 -4.78 -1.38 -13.18
CA VAL A 71 -4.06 -1.21 -11.91
C VAL A 71 -5.01 -0.71 -10.82
N LEU A 72 -5.92 0.19 -11.18
CA LEU A 72 -6.89 0.80 -10.27
C LEU A 72 -8.01 -0.14 -9.83
N MET A 73 -8.18 -1.30 -10.47
CA MET A 73 -9.02 -2.40 -9.97
C MET A 73 -8.44 -3.04 -8.70
N HIS A 74 -7.15 -2.84 -8.42
CA HIS A 74 -6.49 -3.34 -7.22
C HIS A 74 -6.37 -2.25 -6.15
N PRO A 75 -6.32 -2.62 -4.85
CA PRO A 75 -6.11 -1.66 -3.78
C PRO A 75 -4.80 -0.87 -3.97
N ILE A 76 -4.78 0.39 -3.55
CA ILE A 76 -3.54 1.17 -3.47
C ILE A 76 -2.96 0.97 -2.08
N ILE A 77 -1.72 0.50 -1.99
CA ILE A 77 -1.04 0.22 -0.73
C ILE A 77 -0.16 1.41 -0.36
N LEU A 78 -0.47 2.03 0.77
CA LEU A 78 0.38 3.03 1.42
C LEU A 78 1.07 2.36 2.60
N ASP A 79 2.37 2.09 2.46
CA ASP A 79 3.16 1.40 3.48
C ASP A 79 3.89 2.39 4.39
N GLU A 80 3.92 2.10 5.69
CA GLU A 80 4.64 2.87 6.71
C GLU A 80 4.23 4.37 6.82
N VAL A 81 2.92 4.64 6.74
CA VAL A 81 2.32 6.00 6.80
C VAL A 81 2.43 6.73 8.14
N GLN A 82 2.92 6.07 9.20
CA GLN A 82 2.98 6.61 10.56
C GLN A 82 4.25 7.43 10.89
N LYS A 83 5.02 7.82 9.87
CA LYS A 83 6.23 8.63 10.03
C LYS A 83 5.97 10.12 9.85
#